data_AF-A0A3P1SPF4-F1
#
_entry.id   AF-A0A3P1SPF4-F1
#
_cell.length_a   1.000
_cell.length_b   1.000
_cell.length_c   1.000
_cell.angle_alpha   90.00
_cell.angle_beta   90.00
_cell.angle_gamma   90.00
#
_symmetry.space_group_name_H-M   'P 1'
#
loop_
_entity.id
_entity.type
_entity.pdbx_description
1 polymer ?
#
loop_
_entity_poly.entity_id
_entity_poly.type
_entity_poly.pdbx_seq_one_letter_code
_entity_poly.pdbx_strand_id
1 'polypeptide(L)'
;MLARKLISQSKFDEARAELKVAQASFNVAKTDLEYTYLRAPFTGSVAKLMVEKYENIQAKQTVLLLQTRDQIDISIQMPENIVSRIKKDTGYQPTVVFDSHPGQRFLVSVKEWDTQADPSTLTYKVVFSLPTPESFNVLPGMAASISIDLSKVTDLSNTRLMLPVGAVFAAEGEPLSDSTRYIWKFDPQTQRVHRLEVTVGEIKQQGIEVLSGIEPGDQVIAVGAGFLTEGQQVRPWNREEGL
;
A
#
# COMPACT_ATOMS: atom_id res chain seq x y z
N MET A 1 36.45 44.30 7.64
CA MET A 1 36.16 45.59 8.32
C MET A 1 35.78 45.41 9.79
N LEU A 2 34.93 44.46 10.17
CA LEU A 2 34.68 44.08 11.58
C LEU A 2 35.94 43.68 12.35
N ALA A 3 36.80 42.85 11.75
CA ALA A 3 38.09 42.43 12.34
C ALA A 3 39.09 43.58 12.53
N ARG A 4 38.82 44.77 11.94
CA ARG A 4 39.65 45.98 12.08
C ARG A 4 39.01 47.07 12.97
N LYS A 5 37.90 46.78 13.70
CA LYS A 5 37.15 47.72 14.57
C LYS A 5 36.69 49.03 13.89
N LEU A 6 36.49 49.03 12.57
CA LEU A 6 36.11 50.24 11.82
C LEU A 6 34.60 50.53 11.84
N ILE A 7 33.76 49.60 12.31
CA ILE A 7 32.30 49.76 12.48
C ILE A 7 31.84 49.09 13.78
N SER A 8 30.77 49.58 14.41
CA SER A 8 30.15 48.92 15.58
C SER A 8 29.41 47.65 15.15
N GLN A 9 29.32 46.67 16.06
CA GLN A 9 28.59 45.42 15.81
C GLN A 9 27.11 45.69 15.48
N SER A 10 26.49 46.65 16.16
CA SER A 10 25.12 47.10 15.88
C SER A 10 24.95 47.61 14.43
N LYS A 11 25.88 48.40 13.89
CA LYS A 11 25.82 48.85 12.49
C LYS A 11 26.00 47.72 11.49
N PHE A 12 26.81 46.71 11.83
CA PHE A 12 26.95 45.53 10.98
C PHE A 12 25.67 44.69 10.97
N ASP A 13 25.06 44.47 12.14
CA ASP A 13 23.83 43.70 12.26
C ASP A 13 22.66 44.41 11.57
N GLU A 14 22.59 45.73 11.64
CA GLU A 14 21.65 46.58 10.89
C GLU A 14 21.82 46.41 9.38
N ALA A 15 23.03 46.62 8.84
CA ALA A 15 23.31 46.43 7.42
C ALA A 15 23.04 44.99 6.95
N ARG A 16 23.27 43.99 7.81
CA ARG A 16 22.95 42.58 7.51
C ARG A 16 21.45 42.34 7.50
N ALA A 17 20.69 42.97 8.38
CA ALA A 17 19.23 42.89 8.38
C ALA A 17 18.63 43.58 7.14
N GLU A 18 19.13 44.77 6.78
CA GLU A 18 18.74 45.47 5.56
C GLU A 18 19.03 44.64 4.30
N LEU A 19 20.20 43.99 4.23
CA LEU A 19 20.53 43.08 3.14
C LEU A 19 19.51 41.93 3.05
N LYS A 20 19.11 41.33 4.18
CA LYS A 20 18.11 40.25 4.19
C LYS A 20 16.75 40.75 3.71
N VAL A 21 16.32 41.94 4.12
CA VAL A 21 15.06 42.56 3.67
C VAL A 21 15.11 42.82 2.17
N ALA A 22 16.19 43.43 1.69
CA ALA A 22 16.38 43.71 0.26
C ALA A 22 16.40 42.42 -0.57
N GLN A 23 17.05 41.36 -0.08
CA GLN A 23 17.08 40.06 -0.74
C GLN A 23 15.70 39.40 -0.79
N ALA A 24 14.91 39.51 0.29
CA ALA A 24 13.53 39.03 0.30
C ALA A 24 12.67 39.76 -0.73
N SER A 25 12.73 41.09 -0.76
CA SER A 25 12.01 41.91 -1.75
C SER A 25 12.42 41.59 -3.19
N PHE A 26 13.71 41.36 -3.45
CA PHE A 26 14.20 40.91 -4.74
C PHE A 26 13.60 39.56 -5.15
N ASN A 27 13.56 38.60 -4.23
CA ASN A 27 12.99 37.28 -4.50
C ASN A 27 11.48 37.35 -4.78
N VAL A 28 10.74 38.22 -4.08
CA VAL A 28 9.31 38.45 -4.37
C VAL A 28 9.12 39.04 -5.76
N ALA A 29 9.82 40.13 -6.09
CA ALA A 29 9.71 40.77 -7.40
C ALA A 29 10.12 39.83 -8.55
N LYS A 30 11.13 38.96 -8.32
CA LYS A 30 11.51 37.92 -9.27
C LYS A 30 10.39 36.90 -9.48
N THR A 31 9.76 36.45 -8.40
CA THR A 31 8.66 35.48 -8.46
C THR A 31 7.43 36.08 -9.16
N ASP A 32 7.11 37.35 -8.88
CA ASP A 32 6.00 38.06 -9.54
C ASP A 32 6.24 38.19 -11.04
N LEU A 33 7.48 38.47 -11.46
CA LEU A 33 7.86 38.49 -12.88
C LEU A 33 7.72 37.10 -13.52
N GLU A 34 8.14 36.04 -12.84
CA GLU A 34 7.99 34.67 -13.35
C GLU A 34 6.50 34.30 -13.55
N TYR A 35 5.61 34.74 -12.66
CA TYR A 35 4.16 34.53 -12.80
C TYR A 35 3.49 35.30 -13.95
N THR A 36 4.17 36.27 -14.55
CA THR A 36 3.68 36.91 -15.79
C THR A 36 3.72 35.97 -17.00
N TYR A 37 4.51 34.89 -16.93
CA TYR A 37 4.59 33.87 -17.96
C TYR A 37 3.94 32.57 -17.47
N LEU A 38 2.75 32.29 -17.97
CA LEU A 38 2.08 31.02 -17.70
C LEU A 38 2.73 29.89 -18.51
N ARG A 39 3.53 29.06 -17.83
CA ARG A 39 4.16 27.85 -18.41
C ARG A 39 3.28 26.63 -18.17
N ALA A 40 3.14 25.78 -19.19
CA ALA A 40 2.43 24.52 -19.03
C ALA A 40 3.20 23.61 -18.05
N PRO A 41 2.52 23.03 -17.03
CA PRO A 41 3.17 22.15 -16.07
C PRO A 41 3.52 20.77 -16.67
N PHE A 42 2.93 20.42 -17.82
CA PHE A 42 3.17 19.17 -18.53
C PHE A 42 2.87 19.32 -20.03
N THR A 43 3.32 18.35 -20.83
CA THR A 43 3.02 18.28 -22.27
C THR A 43 1.57 17.86 -22.51
N GLY A 44 0.85 18.62 -23.33
CA GLY A 44 -0.54 18.31 -23.66
C GLY A 44 -1.09 19.21 -24.77
N SER A 45 -2.39 19.09 -25.01
CA SER A 45 -3.14 19.91 -25.95
C SER A 45 -4.04 20.90 -25.19
N VAL A 46 -4.13 22.14 -25.69
CA VAL A 46 -5.08 23.12 -25.15
C VAL A 46 -6.48 22.72 -25.60
N ALA A 47 -7.30 22.27 -24.64
CA ALA A 47 -8.67 21.84 -24.90
C ALA A 47 -9.62 23.03 -25.07
N LYS A 48 -9.40 24.10 -24.30
CA LYS A 48 -10.18 25.33 -24.39
C LYS A 48 -9.39 26.53 -23.88
N LEU A 49 -9.45 27.65 -24.60
CA LEU A 49 -9.01 28.95 -24.11
C LEU A 49 -10.22 29.67 -23.51
N MET A 50 -10.09 30.22 -22.31
CA MET A 50 -11.18 30.92 -21.59
C MET A 50 -11.04 32.43 -21.58
N VAL A 51 -9.93 32.95 -22.11
CA VAL A 51 -9.61 34.37 -22.18
C VAL A 51 -9.16 34.73 -23.58
N GLU A 52 -9.36 35.97 -23.99
CA GLU A 52 -8.91 36.48 -25.27
C GLU A 52 -7.59 37.25 -25.17
N LYS A 53 -6.95 37.46 -26.33
CA LYS A 53 -5.74 38.26 -26.39
C LYS A 53 -6.07 39.70 -25.95
N TYR A 54 -5.22 40.27 -25.10
CA TYR A 54 -5.36 41.61 -24.52
C TYR A 54 -6.48 41.76 -23.48
N GLU A 55 -7.11 40.66 -23.06
CA GLU A 55 -8.02 40.68 -21.92
C GLU A 55 -7.23 40.87 -20.60
N ASN A 56 -7.81 41.62 -19.67
CA ASN A 56 -7.23 41.80 -18.35
C ASN A 56 -7.68 40.65 -17.44
N ILE A 57 -6.73 39.94 -16.84
CA ILE A 57 -7.00 38.76 -16.00
C ILE A 57 -6.70 39.05 -14.53
N GLN A 58 -7.48 38.46 -13.63
CA GLN A 58 -7.21 38.51 -12.20
C GLN A 58 -6.38 37.30 -11.73
N ALA A 59 -5.69 37.46 -10.61
CA ALA A 59 -5.00 36.33 -9.97
C ALA A 59 -6.00 35.20 -9.68
N LYS A 60 -5.59 33.96 -9.95
CA LYS A 60 -6.40 32.73 -9.80
C LYS A 60 -7.58 32.59 -10.79
N GLN A 61 -7.72 33.49 -11.76
CA GLN A 61 -8.68 33.31 -12.85
C GLN A 61 -8.22 32.17 -13.77
N THR A 62 -9.14 31.28 -14.13
CA THR A 62 -8.86 30.21 -15.10
C THR A 62 -8.73 30.80 -16.51
N VAL A 63 -7.58 30.59 -17.16
CA VAL A 63 -7.30 31.13 -18.51
C VAL A 63 -7.39 30.09 -19.61
N LEU A 64 -7.12 28.82 -19.32
CA LEU A 64 -7.14 27.73 -20.28
C LEU A 64 -7.36 26.39 -19.60
N LEU A 65 -7.86 25.44 -20.37
CA LEU A 65 -7.93 24.03 -20.01
C LEU A 65 -6.87 23.28 -20.82
N LEU A 66 -5.87 22.72 -20.14
CA LEU A 66 -4.84 21.87 -20.73
C LEU A 66 -5.20 20.40 -20.47
N GLN A 67 -5.19 19.59 -21.52
CA GLN A 67 -5.47 18.16 -21.44
C GLN A 67 -4.28 17.38 -22.00
N THR A 68 -3.90 16.29 -21.33
CA THR A 68 -3.03 15.27 -21.92
C THR A 68 -3.90 14.08 -22.36
N ARG A 69 -3.51 13.42 -23.46
CA ARG A 69 -4.11 12.16 -23.91
C ARG A 69 -3.16 10.99 -23.76
N ASP A 70 -2.01 11.21 -23.14
CA ASP A 70 -0.92 10.24 -23.16
C ASP A 70 -1.01 9.25 -22.00
N GLN A 71 -1.83 9.57 -21.01
CA GLN A 71 -2.07 8.72 -19.84
C GLN A 71 -3.55 8.63 -19.51
N ILE A 72 -3.91 7.47 -18.97
CA ILE A 72 -5.25 7.16 -18.49
C ILE A 72 -5.15 6.90 -17.00
N ASP A 73 -5.94 7.64 -16.24
CA ASP A 73 -6.09 7.44 -14.81
C ASP A 73 -7.28 6.50 -14.53
N ILE A 74 -7.06 5.51 -13.66
CA ILE A 74 -8.06 4.58 -13.18
C ILE A 74 -8.18 4.75 -11.68
N SER A 75 -9.35 5.19 -11.22
CA SER A 75 -9.64 5.34 -9.80
C SER A 75 -10.40 4.14 -9.26
N ILE A 76 -9.91 3.56 -8.18
CA ILE A 76 -10.61 2.52 -7.42
C ILE A 76 -10.82 2.96 -5.96
N GLN A 77 -11.85 2.41 -5.31
CA GLN A 77 -12.05 2.54 -3.87
C GLN A 77 -11.50 1.30 -3.17
N MET A 78 -10.56 1.50 -2.25
CA MET A 78 -9.94 0.43 -1.47
C MET A 78 -10.36 0.54 0.00
N PRO A 79 -10.86 -0.54 0.61
CA PRO A 79 -11.14 -0.59 2.05
C PRO A 79 -9.93 -0.28 2.93
N GLU A 80 -10.14 0.44 4.04
CA GLU A 80 -9.09 0.82 5.00
C GLU A 80 -8.26 -0.35 5.53
N ASN A 81 -8.91 -1.50 5.80
CA ASN A 81 -8.25 -2.69 6.33
C ASN A 81 -7.22 -3.30 5.37
N ILE A 82 -7.32 -3.01 4.06
CA ILE A 82 -6.34 -3.40 3.04
C ILE A 82 -5.26 -2.32 2.95
N VAL A 83 -5.65 -1.05 2.79
CA VAL A 83 -4.71 0.07 2.59
C VAL A 83 -3.73 0.21 3.74
N SER A 84 -4.18 0.01 4.98
CA SER A 84 -3.34 0.02 6.18
C SER A 84 -2.20 -1.01 6.18
N ARG A 85 -2.29 -2.07 5.36
CA ARG A 85 -1.29 -3.15 5.26
C ARG A 85 -0.39 -3.02 4.04
N ILE A 86 -0.67 -2.09 3.13
CA ILE A 86 0.10 -1.91 1.90
C ILE A 86 1.40 -1.18 2.21
N LYS A 87 2.51 -1.76 1.75
CA LYS A 87 3.81 -1.09 1.73
C LYS A 87 3.83 -0.05 0.62
N LYS A 88 4.26 1.16 0.96
CA LYS A 88 4.24 2.32 0.06
C LYS A 88 5.26 2.26 -1.09
N ASP A 89 6.10 1.22 -1.16
CA ASP A 89 7.26 1.23 -2.07
C ASP A 89 7.76 -0.17 -2.46
N THR A 90 6.88 -1.01 -3.03
CA THR A 90 7.25 -2.39 -3.42
C THR A 90 7.72 -2.53 -4.86
N GLY A 91 7.64 -1.47 -5.67
CA GLY A 91 7.86 -1.54 -7.12
C GLY A 91 6.86 -2.46 -7.85
N TYR A 92 5.81 -2.93 -7.17
CA TYR A 92 4.80 -3.80 -7.74
C TYR A 92 3.89 -3.02 -8.70
N GLN A 93 3.72 -3.55 -9.90
CA GLN A 93 2.79 -3.04 -10.91
C GLN A 93 1.58 -3.95 -11.01
N PRO A 94 0.39 -3.53 -10.53
CA PRO A 94 -0.84 -4.26 -10.76
C PRO A 94 -1.19 -4.36 -12.25
N THR A 95 -2.13 -5.25 -12.55
CA THR A 95 -2.65 -5.40 -13.92
C THR A 95 -4.08 -4.89 -13.97
N VAL A 96 -4.41 -4.10 -14.99
CA VAL A 96 -5.79 -3.69 -15.29
C VAL A 96 -6.31 -4.41 -16.53
N VAL A 97 -7.60 -4.72 -16.52
CA VAL A 97 -8.38 -5.20 -17.65
C VAL A 97 -9.57 -4.27 -17.84
N PHE A 98 -9.80 -3.80 -19.06
CA PHE A 98 -10.98 -3.00 -19.39
C PHE A 98 -12.13 -3.93 -19.79
N ASP A 99 -13.35 -3.65 -19.32
CA ASP A 99 -14.52 -4.50 -19.58
C ASP A 99 -14.86 -4.56 -21.08
N SER A 100 -14.53 -3.51 -21.83
CA SER A 100 -14.65 -3.48 -23.28
C SER A 100 -13.68 -4.41 -24.01
N HIS A 101 -12.57 -4.79 -23.36
CA HIS A 101 -11.47 -5.58 -23.95
C HIS A 101 -10.92 -6.60 -22.92
N PRO A 102 -11.72 -7.60 -22.52
CA PRO A 102 -11.38 -8.52 -21.43
C PRO A 102 -10.13 -9.39 -21.70
N GLY A 103 -9.72 -9.51 -22.97
CA GLY A 103 -8.52 -10.26 -23.37
C GLY A 103 -7.21 -9.47 -23.27
N GLN A 104 -7.25 -8.17 -22.96
CA GLN A 104 -6.06 -7.32 -22.89
C GLN A 104 -5.77 -6.89 -21.45
N ARG A 105 -4.52 -7.11 -21.05
CA ARG A 105 -4.00 -6.82 -19.71
C ARG A 105 -2.92 -5.76 -19.81
N PHE A 106 -3.04 -4.70 -19.02
CA PHE A 106 -2.08 -3.61 -19.00
C PHE A 106 -1.46 -3.47 -17.62
N LEU A 107 -0.16 -3.25 -17.57
CA LEU A 107 0.52 -2.89 -16.31
C LEU A 107 0.20 -1.44 -15.97
N VAL A 108 -0.10 -1.21 -14.70
CA VAL A 108 -0.38 0.12 -14.17
C VAL A 108 0.56 0.45 -13.02
N SER A 109 0.81 1.74 -12.82
CA SER A 109 1.57 2.25 -11.67
C SER A 109 0.65 3.06 -10.76
N VAL A 110 0.87 2.98 -9.44
CA VAL A 110 0.20 3.87 -8.49
C VAL A 110 0.65 5.29 -8.77
N LYS A 111 -0.30 6.20 -8.97
CA LYS A 111 -0.06 7.63 -9.15
C LYS A 111 -0.24 8.37 -7.84
N GLU A 112 -1.38 8.16 -7.19
CA GLU A 112 -1.74 8.79 -5.93
C GLU A 112 -2.78 7.97 -5.17
N TRP A 113 -2.88 8.22 -3.87
CA TRP A 113 -3.99 7.78 -3.04
C TRP A 113 -4.43 8.91 -2.12
N ASP A 114 -5.67 8.86 -1.67
CA ASP A 114 -6.15 9.83 -0.70
C ASP A 114 -5.46 9.62 0.65
N THR A 115 -5.25 10.72 1.38
CA THR A 115 -4.70 10.65 2.75
C THR A 115 -5.78 10.43 3.81
N GLN A 116 -7.05 10.55 3.43
CA GLN A 116 -8.20 10.43 4.32
C GLN A 116 -9.23 9.48 3.68
N ALA A 117 -9.82 8.62 4.51
CA ALA A 117 -10.93 7.76 4.08
C ALA A 117 -12.19 8.60 3.84
N ASP A 118 -13.00 8.17 2.87
CA ASP A 118 -14.37 8.65 2.77
C ASP A 118 -15.15 8.19 4.02
N PRO A 119 -15.73 9.11 4.82
CA PRO A 119 -16.39 8.76 6.07
C PRO A 119 -17.68 7.96 5.89
N SER A 120 -18.26 7.95 4.68
CA SER A 120 -19.49 7.22 4.37
C SER A 120 -19.23 5.78 3.95
N THR A 121 -18.17 5.53 3.18
CA THR A 121 -17.83 4.19 2.66
C THR A 121 -16.68 3.51 3.39
N LEU A 122 -15.93 4.25 4.23
CA LEU A 122 -14.71 3.78 4.90
C LEU A 122 -13.67 3.25 3.91
N THR A 123 -13.60 3.87 2.73
CA THR A 123 -12.64 3.53 1.68
C THR A 123 -11.72 4.68 1.36
N TYR A 124 -10.51 4.36 0.94
CA TYR A 124 -9.56 5.30 0.35
C TYR A 124 -9.63 5.21 -1.17
N LYS A 125 -9.64 6.36 -1.84
CA LYS A 125 -9.48 6.40 -3.30
C LYS A 125 -8.01 6.17 -3.64
N VAL A 126 -7.75 5.27 -4.58
CA VAL A 126 -6.42 5.03 -5.14
C VAL A 126 -6.49 5.22 -6.64
N VAL A 127 -5.58 6.02 -7.19
CA VAL A 127 -5.48 6.33 -8.61
C VAL A 127 -4.26 5.64 -9.19
N PHE A 128 -4.50 4.82 -10.19
CA PHE A 128 -3.49 4.16 -11.01
C PHE A 128 -3.39 4.85 -12.37
N SER A 129 -2.20 4.86 -12.97
CA SER A 129 -1.99 5.39 -14.31
C SER A 129 -1.36 4.36 -15.24
N LEU A 130 -1.79 4.36 -16.50
CA LEU A 130 -1.09 3.71 -17.61
C LEU A 130 -0.94 4.67 -18.80
N PRO A 131 0.06 4.43 -19.68
CA PRO A 131 0.07 5.01 -21.01
C PRO A 131 -1.17 4.63 -21.80
N THR A 132 -1.66 5.53 -22.66
CA THR A 132 -2.82 5.26 -23.51
C THR A 132 -2.55 4.07 -24.45
N PRO A 133 -3.35 2.98 -24.39
CA PRO A 133 -3.19 1.83 -25.27
C PRO A 133 -3.35 2.22 -26.75
N GLU A 134 -2.46 1.71 -27.60
CA GLU A 134 -2.61 1.86 -29.06
C GLU A 134 -3.68 0.92 -29.64
N SER A 135 -4.02 -0.15 -28.91
CA SER A 135 -4.92 -1.21 -29.38
C SER A 135 -6.38 -0.79 -29.46
N PHE A 136 -6.81 0.21 -28.67
CA PHE A 136 -8.15 0.77 -28.73
C PHE A 136 -8.22 2.13 -28.03
N ASN A 137 -9.25 2.91 -28.36
CA ASN A 137 -9.47 4.22 -27.76
C ASN A 137 -10.17 4.09 -26.40
N VAL A 138 -9.47 4.43 -25.32
CA VAL A 138 -10.04 4.46 -23.97
C VAL A 138 -10.73 5.81 -23.74
N LEU A 139 -11.99 5.76 -23.31
CA LEU A 139 -12.77 6.96 -23.01
C LEU A 139 -12.98 7.11 -21.50
N PRO A 140 -13.00 8.36 -20.97
CA PRO A 140 -13.41 8.61 -19.60
C PRO A 140 -14.78 8.00 -19.29
N GLY A 141 -14.88 7.34 -18.14
CA GLY A 141 -16.12 6.67 -17.69
C GLY A 141 -16.25 5.20 -18.09
N MET A 142 -15.30 4.64 -18.85
CA MET A 142 -15.24 3.18 -19.06
C MET A 142 -14.94 2.46 -17.74
N ALA A 143 -15.60 1.31 -17.54
CA ALA A 143 -15.32 0.42 -16.42
C ALA A 143 -14.05 -0.42 -16.67
N ALA A 144 -13.29 -0.64 -15.61
CA ALA A 144 -12.08 -1.45 -15.62
C ALA A 144 -11.91 -2.17 -14.29
N SER A 145 -11.32 -3.36 -14.35
CA SER A 145 -11.02 -4.22 -13.21
C SER A 145 -9.51 -4.27 -12.98
N ILE A 146 -9.06 -3.92 -11.77
CA ILE A 146 -7.65 -4.02 -11.36
C ILE A 146 -7.43 -5.31 -10.56
N SER A 147 -6.43 -6.08 -10.96
CA SER A 147 -5.94 -7.25 -10.24
C SER A 147 -4.66 -6.89 -9.47
N ILE A 148 -4.76 -6.96 -8.14
CA ILE A 148 -3.66 -6.67 -7.20
C ILE A 148 -3.32 -7.97 -6.45
N ASP A 149 -2.09 -8.42 -6.56
CA ASP A 149 -1.55 -9.52 -5.77
C ASP A 149 -1.13 -8.99 -4.40
N LEU A 150 -2.00 -9.16 -3.40
CA LEU A 150 -1.77 -8.68 -2.04
C LEU A 150 -0.51 -9.26 -1.40
N SER A 151 -0.04 -10.44 -1.83
CA SER A 151 1.17 -11.05 -1.29
C SER A 151 2.45 -10.26 -1.59
N LYS A 152 2.44 -9.49 -2.69
CA LYS A 152 3.58 -8.70 -3.14
C LYS A 152 3.57 -7.28 -2.60
N VAL A 153 2.42 -6.81 -2.11
CA VAL A 153 2.24 -5.42 -1.64
C VAL A 153 1.98 -5.32 -0.14
N THR A 154 1.69 -6.42 0.54
CA THR A 154 1.50 -6.44 1.99
C THR A 154 2.59 -7.26 2.68
N ASP A 155 2.89 -6.92 3.92
CA ASP A 155 3.64 -7.82 4.81
C ASP A 155 2.77 -9.02 5.19
N LEU A 156 2.68 -10.00 4.29
CA LEU A 156 2.18 -11.33 4.63
C LEU A 156 3.14 -12.12 5.54
N SER A 157 4.28 -11.55 5.93
CA SER A 157 5.11 -12.02 7.03
C SER A 157 4.33 -12.09 8.37
N ASN A 158 3.13 -11.51 8.44
CA ASN A 158 2.14 -11.71 9.50
C ASN A 158 0.89 -12.50 9.05
N THR A 159 0.99 -13.38 8.04
CA THR A 159 0.01 -14.45 7.87
C THR A 159 0.23 -15.44 9.00
N ARG A 160 -0.29 -15.10 10.17
CA ARG A 160 -0.19 -15.95 11.35
C ARG A 160 -0.93 -17.24 11.03
N LEU A 161 -0.23 -18.36 11.19
CA LEU A 161 -0.77 -19.66 10.87
C LEU A 161 -1.91 -19.97 11.84
N MET A 162 -3.05 -20.40 11.31
CA MET A 162 -4.22 -20.72 12.09
C MET A 162 -4.33 -22.25 12.20
N LEU A 163 -4.38 -22.76 13.41
CA LEU A 163 -4.60 -24.18 13.68
C LEU A 163 -6.02 -24.41 14.20
N PRO A 164 -6.68 -25.52 13.82
CA PRO A 164 -7.92 -25.93 14.47
C PRO A 164 -7.72 -26.07 15.99
N VAL A 165 -8.73 -25.70 16.78
CA VAL A 165 -8.66 -25.80 18.25
C VAL A 165 -8.30 -27.22 18.71
N GLY A 166 -8.81 -28.24 18.01
CA GLY A 166 -8.54 -29.65 18.32
C GLY A 166 -7.13 -30.16 17.98
N ALA A 167 -6.30 -29.35 17.32
CA ALA A 167 -4.92 -29.68 16.96
C ALA A 167 -3.92 -29.31 18.07
N VAL A 168 -4.30 -28.38 18.94
CA VAL A 168 -3.44 -27.78 19.96
C VAL A 168 -3.80 -28.37 21.32
N PHE A 169 -2.81 -28.84 22.07
CA PHE A 169 -3.01 -29.38 23.41
C PHE A 169 -1.99 -28.82 24.40
N ALA A 170 -2.31 -28.93 25.70
CA ALA A 170 -1.39 -28.63 26.78
C ALA A 170 -0.80 -29.94 27.33
N ALA A 171 0.47 -29.93 27.72
CA ALA A 171 1.07 -31.07 28.40
C ALA A 171 0.57 -31.15 29.85
N GLU A 172 0.42 -32.37 30.38
CA GLU A 172 0.06 -32.58 31.79
C GLU A 172 1.12 -31.96 32.72
N GLY A 173 0.68 -31.10 33.64
CA GLY A 173 1.54 -30.47 34.65
C GLY A 173 2.11 -29.09 34.27
N GLU A 174 1.85 -28.57 33.07
CA GLU A 174 2.29 -27.22 32.69
C GLU A 174 1.23 -26.14 32.99
N PRO A 175 1.64 -24.94 33.44
CA PRO A 175 0.70 -23.87 33.77
C PRO A 175 -0.12 -23.44 32.54
N LEU A 176 -1.44 -23.37 32.70
CA LEU A 176 -2.36 -22.83 31.70
C LEU A 176 -2.07 -21.36 31.33
N SER A 177 -1.24 -20.67 32.12
CA SER A 177 -0.93 -19.23 32.02
C SER A 177 0.08 -18.87 30.94
N ASP A 178 0.83 -19.83 30.38
CA ASP A 178 1.82 -19.53 29.34
C ASP A 178 1.20 -19.68 27.95
N SER A 179 1.64 -18.86 26.99
CA SER A 179 1.27 -18.96 25.57
C SER A 179 1.89 -20.18 24.87
N THR A 180 2.62 -21.02 25.60
CA THR A 180 3.27 -22.24 25.08
C THR A 180 2.27 -23.38 25.03
N ARG A 181 2.13 -24.01 23.86
CA ARG A 181 1.28 -25.19 23.63
C ARG A 181 2.01 -26.20 22.76
N TYR A 182 1.42 -27.37 22.60
CA TYR A 182 1.99 -28.45 21.81
C TYR A 182 1.05 -28.86 20.68
N ILE A 183 1.65 -29.33 19.59
CA ILE A 183 0.98 -29.92 18.44
C ILE A 183 1.68 -31.22 18.06
N TRP A 184 0.99 -32.03 17.25
CA TRP A 184 1.58 -33.21 16.62
C TRP A 184 1.90 -32.90 15.16
N LYS A 185 3.20 -32.83 14.83
CA LYS A 185 3.70 -32.73 13.46
C LYS A 185 3.85 -34.12 12.86
N PHE A 186 3.26 -34.35 11.70
CA PHE A 186 3.35 -35.59 10.97
C PHE A 186 4.58 -35.62 10.06
N ASP A 187 5.34 -36.71 10.10
CA ASP A 187 6.43 -36.99 9.18
C ASP A 187 5.97 -37.98 8.09
N PRO A 188 5.86 -37.54 6.83
CA PRO A 188 5.45 -38.40 5.72
C PRO A 188 6.39 -39.57 5.44
N GLN A 189 7.68 -39.46 5.77
CA GLN A 189 8.68 -40.50 5.48
C GLN A 189 8.57 -41.67 6.44
N THR A 190 8.32 -41.36 7.73
CA THR A 190 8.22 -42.38 8.78
C THR A 190 6.77 -42.74 9.13
N GLN A 191 5.80 -41.97 8.62
CA GLN A 191 4.37 -42.04 8.97
C GLN A 191 4.11 -41.89 10.48
N ARG A 192 4.99 -41.14 11.18
CA ARG A 192 4.91 -40.94 12.63
C ARG A 192 4.63 -39.50 12.98
N VAL A 193 4.16 -39.28 14.20
CA VAL A 193 3.97 -37.95 14.76
C VAL A 193 5.04 -37.60 15.77
N HIS A 194 5.45 -36.34 15.76
CA HIS A 194 6.40 -35.75 16.70
C HIS A 194 5.76 -34.58 17.42
N ARG A 195 5.96 -34.52 18.73
CA ARG A 195 5.50 -33.41 19.55
C ARG A 195 6.36 -32.20 19.25
N LEU A 196 5.71 -31.11 18.87
CA LEU A 196 6.37 -29.84 18.60
C LEU A 196 5.78 -28.77 19.50
N GLU A 197 6.66 -28.01 20.16
CA GLU A 197 6.31 -26.84 20.95
C GLU A 197 5.98 -25.68 20.01
N VAL A 198 4.87 -25.01 20.27
CA VAL A 198 4.41 -23.83 19.53
C VAL A 198 4.00 -22.73 20.51
N THR A 199 4.24 -21.48 20.12
CA THR A 199 3.68 -20.33 20.84
C THR A 199 2.37 -19.93 20.17
N VAL A 200 1.27 -19.90 20.93
CA VAL A 200 -0.06 -19.53 20.43
C VAL A 200 -0.47 -18.11 20.83
N GLY A 201 -1.25 -17.48 19.98
CA GLY A 201 -1.84 -16.15 20.17
C GLY A 201 -3.33 -16.24 20.48
N GLU A 202 -4.10 -15.36 19.84
CA GLU A 202 -5.54 -15.26 20.08
C GLU A 202 -6.34 -16.42 19.47
N ILE A 203 -7.41 -16.81 20.14
CA ILE A 203 -8.43 -17.70 19.58
C ILE A 203 -9.40 -16.86 18.76
N LYS A 204 -9.53 -17.18 17.47
CA LYS A 204 -10.45 -16.52 16.52
C LYS A 204 -11.47 -17.53 16.00
N GLN A 205 -12.50 -17.06 15.29
CA GLN A 205 -13.54 -17.95 14.72
C GLN A 205 -12.98 -19.05 13.81
N GLN A 206 -11.84 -18.80 13.17
CA GLN A 206 -11.20 -19.74 12.22
C GLN A 206 -10.23 -20.72 12.90
N GLY A 207 -9.92 -20.55 14.19
CA GLY A 207 -8.96 -21.40 14.91
C GLY A 207 -8.11 -20.64 15.92
N ILE A 208 -7.04 -21.27 16.38
CA ILE A 208 -6.03 -20.70 17.26
C ILE A 208 -4.88 -20.17 16.42
N GLU A 209 -4.50 -18.93 16.67
CA GLU A 209 -3.36 -18.29 16.03
C GLU A 209 -2.03 -18.86 16.55
N VAL A 210 -1.09 -19.14 15.67
CA VAL A 210 0.26 -19.59 16.02
C VAL A 210 1.27 -18.49 15.70
N LEU A 211 2.02 -18.10 16.72
CA LEU A 211 3.04 -17.05 16.68
C LEU A 211 4.42 -17.60 16.29
N SER A 212 4.74 -18.83 16.69
CA SER A 212 6.01 -19.49 16.35
C SER A 212 5.95 -21.01 16.55
N GLY A 213 6.90 -21.73 15.96
CA GLY A 213 7.10 -23.18 16.15
C GLY A 213 6.59 -24.05 15.00
N ILE A 214 6.05 -23.48 13.93
CA ILE A 214 5.61 -24.22 12.74
C ILE A 214 5.83 -23.41 11.47
N GLU A 215 6.15 -24.08 10.37
CA GLU A 215 6.37 -23.46 9.07
C GLU A 215 5.24 -23.78 8.07
N PRO A 216 4.96 -22.90 7.09
CA PRO A 216 4.03 -23.20 6.01
C PRO A 216 4.44 -24.49 5.26
N GLY A 217 3.49 -25.42 5.11
CA GLY A 217 3.72 -26.72 4.49
C GLY A 217 3.87 -27.88 5.48
N ASP A 218 4.03 -27.60 6.77
CA ASP A 218 4.01 -28.63 7.80
C ASP A 218 2.64 -29.30 7.91
N GLN A 219 2.63 -30.64 7.95
CA GLN A 219 1.42 -31.42 8.16
C GLN A 219 1.21 -31.65 9.66
N VAL A 220 0.03 -31.29 10.16
CA VAL A 220 -0.32 -31.40 11.58
C VAL A 220 -1.62 -32.16 11.78
N ILE A 221 -1.74 -32.79 12.93
CA ILE A 221 -2.96 -33.51 13.30
C ILE A 221 -4.03 -32.51 13.74
N ALA A 222 -5.13 -32.45 12.98
CA ALA A 222 -6.22 -31.49 13.23
C ALA A 222 -7.20 -31.92 14.34
N VAL A 223 -7.37 -33.22 14.55
CA VAL A 223 -8.37 -33.80 15.48
C VAL A 223 -7.76 -35.01 16.19
N GLY A 224 -8.05 -35.14 17.49
CA GLY A 224 -7.59 -36.28 18.28
C GLY A 224 -6.18 -36.13 18.86
N ALA A 225 -5.63 -34.91 18.87
CA ALA A 225 -4.29 -34.64 19.37
C ALA A 225 -4.09 -35.07 20.83
N GLY A 226 -5.13 -35.01 21.67
CA GLY A 226 -5.05 -35.45 23.07
C GLY A 226 -4.92 -36.97 23.27
N PHE A 227 -5.06 -37.78 22.23
CA PHE A 227 -4.99 -39.25 22.32
C PHE A 227 -3.71 -39.84 21.70
N LEU A 228 -2.81 -38.99 21.19
CA LEU A 228 -1.59 -39.43 20.52
C LEU A 228 -0.38 -39.37 21.46
N THR A 229 0.64 -40.14 21.12
CA THR A 229 1.92 -40.24 21.83
C THR A 229 3.10 -40.04 20.88
N GLU A 230 4.27 -39.69 21.44
CA GLU A 230 5.49 -39.43 20.66
C GLU A 230 5.89 -40.65 19.80
N GLY A 231 6.15 -40.41 18.52
CA GLY A 231 6.55 -41.44 17.57
C GLY A 231 5.43 -42.40 17.17
N GLN A 232 4.18 -42.13 17.55
CA GLN A 232 3.04 -42.97 17.18
C GLN A 232 2.83 -42.96 15.67
N GLN A 233 2.68 -44.15 15.09
CA GLN A 233 2.39 -44.29 13.67
C GLN A 233 0.92 -43.92 13.41
N VAL A 234 0.70 -43.06 12.44
CA VAL A 234 -0.63 -42.60 12.03
C VAL A 234 -0.77 -42.69 10.53
N ARG A 235 -2.01 -42.80 10.05
CA ARG A 235 -2.32 -42.78 8.63
C ARG A 235 -3.13 -41.53 8.31
N PRO A 236 -2.71 -40.70 7.33
CA PRO A 236 -3.48 -39.54 6.92
C PRO A 236 -4.85 -40.00 6.41
N TRP A 237 -5.90 -39.39 6.92
CA TRP A 237 -7.25 -39.57 6.43
C TRP A 237 -7.53 -38.54 5.34
N ASN A 238 -7.50 -38.96 4.09
CA ASN A 238 -8.00 -38.14 3.00
C ASN A 238 -9.52 -38.29 2.95
N ARG A 239 -10.25 -37.27 3.39
CA ARG A 239 -11.69 -37.19 3.13
C ARG A 239 -11.84 -36.97 1.62
N GLU A 240 -12.31 -37.98 0.90
CA GLU A 240 -12.84 -37.78 -0.45
C GLU A 240 -13.99 -36.77 -0.33
N GLU A 241 -13.87 -35.63 -1.00
CA GLU A 241 -14.95 -34.64 -1.08
C GLU A 241 -16.09 -35.27 -1.89
N GLY A 242 -17.03 -35.89 -1.18
CA GLY A 242 -18.31 -36.31 -1.72
C GLY A 242 -19.14 -35.06 -2.06
N LEU A 243 -19.66 -35.06 -3.29
CA LEU A 243 -20.62 -34.13 -3.94
C LEU A 243 -21.45 -33.23 -3.02
#